data_AF-A0A2V8NZC0-F1
#
_entry.id   AF-A0A2V8NZC0-F1
#
_cell.length_a   1.000
_cell.length_b   1.000
_cell.length_c   1.000
_cell.angle_alpha   90.00
_cell.angle_beta   90.00
_cell.angle_gamma   90.00
#
_symmetry.space_group_name_H-M   'P 1'
#
loop_
_entity.id
_entity.type
_entity.pdbx_description
1 polymer ?
#
loop_
_entity_poly.entity_id
_entity_poly.type
_entity_poly.pdbx_seq_one_letter_code
_entity_poly.pdbx_strand_id
1 'polypeptide(L)'
;YPHFDSPSIFGAILDDKNGGRFQISAGPDGVRHKQSYWPSTNVLVTRFLLPDGIVELEDFMPAGLPSDSLEYHHIYRRVRCVRGAVRIWVACRPAFDYGRQVHETVIETNGARFKSDSLTLALSTTVPLSDDGQGGVSAEFALTEGESQTFVLGESSDGDGGPTPPSEESAEQLLRSTVKFWHNWLSGCTYHGRWRDQVHRSALALKLLTFEPTGAIIAAPTTSLPEVIGGVRNWDYRYTWMRDAAFTVYAFLRIGFRDEAAAFLGWLENYASKHARRNTHSPVMFTIEGDTHIPELTLDHWEGYRGSRP
;
A
#
# COMPACT_ATOMS: atom_id res chain seq x y z
N TYR A 1 -6.54 7.00 5.77
CA TYR A 1 -6.44 6.62 4.36
C TYR A 1 -6.87 7.82 3.51
N PRO A 2 -6.39 8.01 2.27
CA PRO A 2 -5.38 7.20 1.56
C PRO A 2 -3.93 7.66 1.79
N HIS A 3 -3.71 8.74 2.54
CA HIS A 3 -2.37 9.32 2.67
C HIS A 3 -1.47 8.57 3.69
N PHE A 4 -0.16 8.76 3.57
CA PHE A 4 0.85 8.08 4.38
C PHE A 4 0.66 8.29 5.90
N ASP A 5 0.42 9.53 6.31
CA ASP A 5 0.25 9.94 7.71
C ASP A 5 -1.19 9.77 8.22
N SER A 6 -2.10 9.25 7.40
CA SER A 6 -3.45 8.95 7.83
C SER A 6 -3.53 7.66 8.65
N PRO A 7 -4.59 7.44 9.45
CA PRO A 7 -4.79 6.18 10.14
C PRO A 7 -4.79 4.95 9.21
N SER A 8 -4.19 3.85 9.68
CA SER A 8 -4.10 2.60 8.93
C SER A 8 -5.45 1.89 8.87
N ILE A 9 -5.69 1.19 7.76
CA ILE A 9 -6.85 0.30 7.57
C ILE A 9 -6.51 -1.16 7.90
N PHE A 10 -5.26 -1.57 7.60
CA PHE A 10 -4.75 -2.90 7.86
C PHE A 10 -3.43 -2.79 8.62
N GLY A 11 -3.36 -3.48 9.74
CA GLY A 11 -2.31 -3.41 10.74
C GLY A 11 -2.09 -4.75 11.42
N ALA A 12 -2.51 -5.86 10.80
CA ALA A 12 -2.33 -7.23 11.33
C ALA A 12 -0.88 -7.59 11.70
N ILE A 13 0.11 -6.88 11.14
CA ILE A 13 1.50 -7.02 11.57
C ILE A 13 1.75 -6.50 12.99
N LEU A 14 1.03 -5.46 13.41
CA LEU A 14 1.12 -4.86 14.75
C LEU A 14 0.15 -5.51 15.73
N ASP A 15 -1.04 -5.90 15.26
CA ASP A 15 -2.03 -6.63 16.06
C ASP A 15 -2.90 -7.51 15.14
N ASP A 16 -2.72 -8.83 15.17
CA ASP A 16 -3.39 -9.75 14.23
C ASP A 16 -4.92 -9.80 14.44
N LYS A 17 -5.38 -9.48 15.65
CA LYS A 17 -6.80 -9.55 16.02
C LYS A 17 -7.56 -8.27 15.68
N ASN A 18 -6.99 -7.11 16.05
CA ASN A 18 -7.65 -5.81 16.02
C ASN A 18 -7.13 -4.91 14.89
N GLY A 19 -5.97 -5.23 14.31
CA GLY A 19 -5.34 -4.41 13.27
C GLY A 19 -6.03 -4.51 11.90
N GLY A 20 -6.96 -5.44 11.71
CA GLY A 20 -7.59 -5.68 10.41
C GLY A 20 -6.64 -6.32 9.41
N ARG A 21 -7.20 -7.04 8.43
CA ARG A 21 -6.42 -7.75 7.41
C ARG A 21 -7.13 -7.84 6.07
N PHE A 22 -6.35 -7.80 5.00
CA PHE A 22 -6.78 -8.26 3.70
C PHE A 22 -5.86 -9.40 3.28
N GLN A 23 -6.34 -10.65 3.37
CA GLN A 23 -5.60 -11.85 3.01
C GLN A 23 -6.23 -12.51 1.80
N ILE A 24 -5.37 -12.95 0.88
CA ILE A 24 -5.68 -13.92 -0.17
C ILE A 24 -4.64 -15.04 -0.02
N SER A 25 -5.09 -16.26 0.18
CA SER A 25 -4.22 -17.42 0.39
C SER A 25 -4.67 -18.62 -0.44
N ALA A 26 -3.73 -19.49 -0.77
CA ALA A 26 -3.97 -20.74 -1.49
C ALA A 26 -3.47 -21.93 -0.67
N GLY A 27 -4.36 -22.90 -0.46
CA GLY A 27 -4.12 -24.09 0.37
C GLY A 27 -4.21 -23.86 1.89
N PRO A 28 -3.90 -24.91 2.68
CA PRO A 28 -3.93 -24.83 4.14
C PRO A 28 -2.86 -23.87 4.70
N ASP A 29 -2.99 -23.51 5.97
CA ASP A 29 -2.00 -22.67 6.64
C ASP A 29 -0.59 -23.25 6.57
N GLY A 30 0.40 -22.37 6.36
CA GLY A 30 1.81 -22.77 6.26
C GLY A 30 2.24 -23.25 4.87
N VAL A 31 1.41 -23.10 3.83
CA VAL A 31 1.84 -23.37 2.44
C VAL A 31 3.08 -22.56 2.09
N ARG A 32 4.06 -23.27 1.52
CA ARG A 32 5.28 -22.66 1.00
C ARG A 32 4.92 -21.69 -0.11
N HIS A 33 5.29 -20.43 0.08
CA HIS A 33 5.18 -19.40 -0.93
C HIS A 33 6.51 -18.68 -1.14
N LYS A 34 6.63 -17.99 -2.26
CA LYS A 34 7.76 -17.10 -2.57
C LYS A 34 7.20 -15.75 -3.00
N GLN A 35 7.84 -14.68 -2.54
CA GLN A 35 7.51 -13.33 -2.94
C GLN A 35 8.64 -12.72 -3.74
N SER A 36 8.29 -12.02 -4.80
CA SER A 36 9.23 -11.26 -5.62
C SER A 36 8.48 -10.13 -6.30
N TYR A 37 9.13 -8.98 -6.45
CA TYR A 37 8.62 -7.96 -7.36
C TYR A 37 8.80 -8.43 -8.80
N TRP A 38 7.83 -8.14 -9.66
CA TRP A 38 7.99 -8.29 -11.09
C TRP A 38 9.22 -7.48 -11.55
N PRO A 39 10.05 -8.01 -12.47
CA PRO A 39 11.31 -7.39 -12.83
C PRO A 39 11.17 -5.89 -13.16
N SER A 40 11.95 -5.08 -12.45
CA SER A 40 12.01 -3.62 -12.64
C SER A 40 10.70 -2.87 -12.38
N THR A 41 9.81 -3.38 -11.52
CA THR A 41 8.57 -2.68 -11.13
C THR A 41 8.29 -2.74 -9.63
N ASN A 42 7.21 -2.12 -9.17
CA ASN A 42 6.66 -2.28 -7.82
C ASN A 42 5.42 -3.21 -7.77
N VAL A 43 5.20 -4.05 -8.79
CA VAL A 43 4.16 -5.09 -8.77
C VAL A 43 4.69 -6.27 -7.96
N LEU A 44 4.02 -6.64 -6.86
CA LEU A 44 4.42 -7.78 -6.03
C LEU A 44 3.76 -9.06 -6.55
N VAL A 45 4.55 -10.12 -6.70
CA VAL A 45 4.08 -11.45 -7.08
C VAL A 45 4.33 -12.41 -5.91
N THR A 46 3.26 -12.98 -5.37
CA THR A 46 3.31 -14.05 -4.38
C THR A 46 2.93 -15.37 -5.05
N ARG A 47 3.88 -16.30 -5.18
CA ARG A 47 3.65 -17.62 -5.77
C ARG A 47 3.49 -18.67 -4.68
N PHE A 48 2.32 -19.28 -4.59
CA PHE A 48 2.02 -20.42 -3.72
C PHE A 48 2.37 -21.73 -4.43
N LEU A 49 3.12 -22.60 -3.76
CA LEU A 49 3.58 -23.88 -4.28
C LEU A 49 2.90 -25.01 -3.53
N LEU A 50 1.83 -25.56 -4.13
CA LEU A 50 1.08 -26.67 -3.58
C LEU A 50 1.47 -27.99 -4.27
N PRO A 51 1.25 -29.16 -3.63
CA PRO A 51 1.48 -30.45 -4.29
C PRO A 51 0.73 -30.58 -5.62
N ASP A 52 -0.51 -30.11 -5.66
CA ASP A 52 -1.44 -30.31 -6.79
C ASP A 52 -1.61 -29.07 -7.67
N GLY A 53 -0.86 -27.98 -7.42
CA GLY A 53 -1.02 -26.77 -8.22
C GLY A 53 -0.08 -25.61 -7.87
N ILE A 54 -0.11 -24.59 -8.72
CA ILE A 54 0.64 -23.34 -8.56
C ILE A 54 -0.34 -22.19 -8.71
N VAL A 55 -0.34 -21.30 -7.72
CA VAL A 55 -1.15 -20.08 -7.73
C VAL A 55 -0.23 -18.87 -7.63
N GLU A 56 -0.54 -17.84 -8.39
CA GLU A 56 0.12 -16.53 -8.31
C GLU A 56 -0.89 -15.48 -7.86
N LEU A 57 -0.48 -14.67 -6.89
CA LEU A 57 -1.17 -13.46 -6.48
C LEU A 57 -0.32 -12.27 -6.90
N GLU A 58 -0.88 -11.42 -7.75
CA GLU A 58 -0.30 -10.16 -8.21
C GLU A 58 -0.95 -9.01 -7.44
N ASP A 59 -0.16 -8.30 -6.64
CA ASP A 59 -0.59 -7.11 -5.91
C ASP A 59 0.03 -5.87 -6.56
N PHE A 60 -0.79 -4.89 -6.94
CA PHE A 60 -0.31 -3.62 -7.49
C PHE A 60 -1.28 -2.47 -7.20
N MET A 61 -0.70 -1.26 -7.11
CA MET A 61 -1.45 -0.01 -7.21
C MET A 61 -1.21 0.56 -8.60
N PRO A 62 -2.26 0.95 -9.34
CA PRO A 62 -2.11 1.59 -10.65
C PRO A 62 -1.22 2.83 -10.56
N ALA A 63 -0.34 3.01 -11.54
CA ALA A 63 0.62 4.11 -11.53
C ALA A 63 0.59 4.87 -12.86
N GLY A 64 0.87 6.18 -12.79
CA GLY A 64 0.81 7.08 -13.95
C GLY A 64 -0.61 7.44 -14.40
N LEU A 65 -1.59 7.31 -13.52
CA LEU A 65 -2.96 7.75 -13.74
C LEU A 65 -3.13 9.23 -13.36
N PRO A 66 -4.04 9.96 -14.00
CA PRO A 66 -4.53 11.25 -13.49
C PRO A 66 -5.08 11.12 -12.06
N SER A 67 -4.87 12.14 -11.23
CA SER A 67 -5.26 12.15 -9.81
C SER A 67 -6.78 12.05 -9.57
N ASP A 68 -7.59 12.37 -10.58
CA ASP A 68 -9.05 12.28 -10.57
C ASP A 68 -9.56 10.93 -11.13
N SER A 69 -8.66 10.01 -11.49
CA SER A 69 -9.05 8.67 -11.91
C SER A 69 -9.61 7.89 -10.73
N LEU A 70 -10.67 7.13 -10.96
CA LEU A 70 -11.28 6.28 -9.94
C LEU A 70 -10.24 5.30 -9.35
N GLU A 71 -9.35 4.77 -10.20
CA GLU A 71 -8.36 3.79 -9.83
C GLU A 71 -7.12 4.37 -9.11
N TYR A 72 -7.03 5.70 -8.96
CA TYR A 72 -5.86 6.39 -8.43
C TYR A 72 -5.50 5.96 -6.99
N HIS A 73 -6.51 5.62 -6.19
CA HIS A 73 -6.36 5.16 -4.81
C HIS A 73 -6.81 3.71 -4.62
N HIS A 74 -6.68 2.87 -5.66
CA HIS A 74 -7.06 1.47 -5.61
C HIS A 74 -5.85 0.55 -5.44
N ILE A 75 -6.02 -0.51 -4.65
CA ILE A 75 -5.15 -1.68 -4.69
C ILE A 75 -5.84 -2.80 -5.46
N TYR A 76 -5.15 -3.31 -6.48
CA TYR A 76 -5.56 -4.46 -7.27
C TYR A 76 -4.82 -5.69 -6.78
N ARG A 77 -5.58 -6.75 -6.53
CA ARG A 77 -5.08 -8.03 -6.06
C ARG A 77 -5.67 -9.12 -6.95
N ARG A 78 -4.88 -9.62 -7.90
CA ARG A 78 -5.33 -10.61 -8.87
C ARG A 78 -4.71 -11.96 -8.56
N VAL A 79 -5.57 -12.94 -8.32
CA VAL A 79 -5.16 -14.33 -8.06
C VAL A 79 -5.39 -15.17 -9.31
N ARG A 80 -4.40 -15.94 -9.74
CA ARG A 80 -4.44 -16.78 -10.93
C ARG A 80 -3.94 -18.19 -10.61
N CYS A 81 -4.65 -19.20 -11.08
CA CYS A 81 -4.13 -20.56 -11.10
C CYS A 81 -3.26 -20.78 -12.34
N VAL A 82 -1.95 -20.94 -12.12
CA VAL A 82 -0.97 -21.18 -13.17
C VAL A 82 -0.97 -22.65 -13.60
N ARG A 83 -1.25 -23.57 -12.67
CA ARG A 83 -1.29 -25.00 -12.93
C ARG A 83 -2.18 -25.72 -11.93
N GLY A 84 -2.95 -26.70 -12.41
CA GLY A 84 -3.76 -27.58 -11.58
C GLY A 84 -5.08 -26.97 -11.15
N ALA A 85 -5.62 -27.42 -10.02
CA ALA A 85 -6.86 -26.91 -9.44
C ALA A 85 -6.64 -26.63 -7.96
N VAL A 86 -6.82 -25.38 -7.55
CA VAL A 86 -6.44 -24.91 -6.21
C VAL A 86 -7.58 -24.13 -5.59
N ARG A 87 -7.83 -24.40 -4.31
CA ARG A 87 -8.78 -23.65 -3.49
C ARG A 87 -8.12 -22.39 -2.96
N ILE A 88 -8.85 -21.28 -3.07
CA ILE A 88 -8.46 -19.94 -2.66
C ILE A 88 -9.36 -19.51 -1.50
N TRP A 89 -8.74 -18.89 -0.50
CA TRP A 89 -9.41 -18.27 0.63
C TRP A 89 -9.13 -16.78 0.63
N VAL A 90 -10.18 -16.00 0.87
CA VAL A 90 -10.10 -14.55 0.98
C VAL A 90 -10.72 -14.12 2.29
N ALA A 91 -10.05 -13.21 2.98
CA ALA A 91 -10.59 -12.51 4.14
C ALA A 91 -10.24 -11.03 4.00
N CYS A 92 -11.27 -10.17 4.05
CA CYS A 92 -11.09 -8.72 4.05
C CYS A 92 -11.85 -8.14 5.25
N ARG A 93 -11.09 -7.67 6.23
CA ARG A 93 -11.60 -7.08 7.48
C ARG A 93 -10.85 -5.78 7.74
N PRO A 94 -11.36 -4.65 7.25
CA PRO A 94 -10.83 -3.33 7.56
C PRO A 94 -10.92 -3.02 9.05
N ALA A 95 -9.93 -2.30 9.59
CA ALA A 95 -9.94 -1.76 10.93
C ALA A 95 -9.74 -0.23 10.87
N PHE A 96 -10.85 0.50 10.88
CA PHE A 96 -10.83 1.96 10.71
C PHE A 96 -10.23 2.67 11.92
N ASP A 97 -9.45 3.72 11.64
CA ASP A 97 -8.77 4.52 12.65
C ASP A 97 -7.95 3.69 13.66
N TYR A 98 -7.09 2.80 13.14
CA TYR A 98 -6.34 1.83 13.96
C TYR A 98 -7.26 0.86 14.76
N GLY A 99 -8.42 0.53 14.20
CA GLY A 99 -9.42 -0.32 14.86
C GLY A 99 -10.20 0.36 15.98
N ARG A 100 -10.16 1.70 16.08
CA ARG A 100 -10.92 2.48 17.08
C ARG A 100 -12.32 2.83 16.63
N GLN A 101 -12.55 2.92 15.32
CA GLN A 101 -13.87 3.20 14.77
C GLN A 101 -14.60 1.91 14.41
N VAL A 102 -15.87 1.87 14.80
CA VAL A 102 -16.81 0.85 14.33
C VAL A 102 -17.25 1.18 12.91
N HIS A 103 -17.63 0.16 12.15
CA HIS A 103 -18.17 0.32 10.80
C HIS A 103 -19.28 -0.68 10.53
N GLU A 104 -20.13 -0.34 9.57
CA GLU A 104 -21.12 -1.25 9.00
C GLU A 104 -20.53 -1.97 7.78
N THR A 105 -20.86 -3.26 7.61
CA THR A 105 -20.51 -4.04 6.42
C THR A 105 -21.77 -4.34 5.62
N VAL A 106 -21.79 -3.92 4.36
CA VAL A 106 -22.90 -4.17 3.43
C VAL A 106 -22.37 -5.02 2.28
N ILE A 107 -22.85 -6.27 2.19
CA ILE A 107 -22.51 -7.19 1.10
C ILE A 107 -23.49 -6.96 -0.05
N GLU A 108 -22.94 -6.87 -1.26
CA GLU A 108 -23.68 -6.67 -2.51
C GLU A 108 -23.26 -7.70 -3.55
N THR A 109 -23.98 -7.74 -4.69
CA THR A 109 -23.74 -8.70 -5.77
C THR A 109 -22.30 -8.73 -6.26
N ASN A 110 -21.65 -7.57 -6.28
CA ASN A 110 -20.35 -7.34 -6.91
C ASN A 110 -19.25 -6.98 -5.89
N GLY A 111 -19.47 -7.28 -4.61
CA GLY A 111 -18.50 -6.94 -3.57
C GLY A 111 -19.11 -6.61 -2.22
N ALA A 112 -18.41 -5.78 -1.46
CA ALA A 112 -18.90 -5.26 -0.18
C ALA A 112 -18.45 -3.82 0.04
N ARG A 113 -19.25 -3.05 0.80
CA ARG A 113 -18.85 -1.75 1.36
C ARG A 113 -18.65 -1.86 2.86
N PHE A 114 -17.65 -1.15 3.35
CA PHE A 114 -17.33 -1.00 4.77
C PHE A 114 -17.44 0.49 5.11
N LYS A 115 -18.44 0.88 5.90
CA LYS A 115 -18.78 2.28 6.16
C LYS A 115 -18.54 2.65 7.61
N SER A 116 -17.57 3.53 7.84
CA SER A 116 -17.32 4.19 9.13
C SER A 116 -17.78 5.65 9.07
N ASP A 117 -17.71 6.36 10.20
CA ASP A 117 -18.03 7.80 10.25
C ASP A 117 -17.08 8.66 9.39
N SER A 118 -15.84 8.19 9.18
CA SER A 118 -14.78 8.97 8.54
C SER A 118 -14.46 8.53 7.11
N LEU A 119 -14.79 7.30 6.74
CA LEU A 119 -14.37 6.68 5.49
C LEU A 119 -15.32 5.54 5.11
N THR A 120 -15.60 5.45 3.81
CA THR A 120 -16.23 4.27 3.19
C THR A 120 -15.23 3.60 2.26
N LEU A 121 -15.05 2.29 2.42
CA LEU A 121 -14.24 1.46 1.53
C LEU A 121 -15.14 0.51 0.72
N ALA A 122 -14.80 0.28 -0.53
CA ALA A 122 -15.42 -0.73 -1.37
C ALA A 122 -14.41 -1.82 -1.73
N LEU A 123 -14.78 -3.08 -1.48
CA LEU A 123 -14.13 -4.25 -2.04
C LEU A 123 -14.94 -4.72 -3.24
N SER A 124 -14.42 -4.53 -4.45
CA SER A 124 -15.04 -4.95 -5.70
C SER A 124 -14.50 -6.31 -6.15
N THR A 125 -15.39 -7.28 -6.36
CA THR A 125 -15.06 -8.60 -6.90
C THR A 125 -16.30 -9.29 -7.49
N THR A 126 -16.13 -10.17 -8.47
CA THR A 126 -17.21 -11.03 -8.97
C THR A 126 -17.41 -12.28 -8.09
N VAL A 127 -16.50 -12.54 -7.15
CA VAL A 127 -16.59 -13.68 -6.23
C VAL A 127 -17.65 -13.38 -5.15
N PRO A 128 -18.63 -14.28 -4.95
CA PRO A 128 -19.60 -14.12 -3.87
C PRO A 128 -18.93 -14.06 -2.49
N LEU A 129 -19.30 -13.05 -1.72
CA LEU A 129 -18.76 -12.81 -0.38
C LEU A 129 -19.77 -13.26 0.69
N SER A 130 -19.25 -13.73 1.82
CA SER A 130 -20.01 -14.04 3.03
C SER A 130 -19.53 -13.17 4.18
N ASP A 131 -20.44 -12.81 5.08
CA ASP A 131 -20.09 -12.15 6.34
C ASP A 131 -19.18 -13.07 7.17
N ASP A 132 -18.08 -12.53 7.69
CA ASP A 132 -17.14 -13.28 8.53
C ASP A 132 -17.51 -13.27 10.03
N GLY A 133 -18.60 -12.58 10.40
CA GLY A 133 -19.11 -12.42 11.76
C GLY A 133 -18.28 -11.49 12.64
N GLN A 134 -17.29 -10.81 12.08
CA GLN A 134 -16.30 -9.97 12.77
C GLN A 134 -16.17 -8.59 12.11
N GLY A 135 -17.20 -8.15 11.37
CA GLY A 135 -17.21 -6.89 10.65
C GLY A 135 -16.40 -6.92 9.35
N GLY A 136 -16.05 -8.09 8.84
CA GLY A 136 -15.39 -8.28 7.56
C GLY A 136 -16.20 -9.16 6.62
N VAL A 137 -15.56 -9.55 5.53
CA VAL A 137 -16.09 -10.50 4.56
C VAL A 137 -15.08 -11.59 4.28
N SER A 138 -15.58 -12.76 3.93
CA SER A 138 -14.79 -13.91 3.53
C SER A 138 -15.31 -14.54 2.24
N ALA A 139 -14.42 -15.24 1.54
CA ALA A 139 -14.78 -16.02 0.36
C ALA A 139 -13.92 -17.28 0.28
N GLU A 140 -14.52 -18.35 -0.25
CA GLU A 140 -13.82 -19.59 -0.57
C GLU A 140 -14.28 -20.05 -1.96
N PHE A 141 -13.34 -20.26 -2.86
CA PHE A 141 -13.61 -20.69 -4.23
C PHE A 141 -12.46 -21.51 -4.78
N ALA A 142 -12.68 -22.20 -5.90
CA ALA A 142 -11.64 -22.93 -6.61
C ALA A 142 -11.26 -22.21 -7.90
N LEU A 143 -10.00 -22.28 -8.27
CA LEU A 143 -9.50 -21.90 -9.58
C LEU A 143 -8.85 -23.11 -10.24
N THR A 144 -9.19 -23.33 -11.50
CA THR A 144 -8.52 -24.28 -12.39
C THR A 144 -7.52 -23.56 -13.28
N GLU A 145 -6.63 -24.32 -13.90
CA GLU A 145 -5.52 -23.79 -14.70
C GLU A 145 -5.98 -22.76 -15.74
N GLY A 146 -5.41 -21.56 -15.68
CA GLY A 146 -5.74 -20.45 -16.55
C GLY A 146 -6.82 -19.50 -16.01
N GLU A 147 -7.59 -19.90 -15.00
CA GLU A 147 -8.58 -19.04 -14.37
C GLU A 147 -7.94 -18.03 -13.42
N SER A 148 -8.55 -16.85 -13.35
CA SER A 148 -8.16 -15.76 -12.46
C SER A 148 -9.38 -15.08 -11.85
N GLN A 149 -9.16 -14.43 -10.70
CA GLN A 149 -10.11 -13.53 -10.09
C GLN A 149 -9.40 -12.28 -9.57
N THR A 150 -10.05 -11.14 -9.77
CA THR A 150 -9.55 -9.84 -9.34
C THR A 150 -10.36 -9.32 -8.14
N PHE A 151 -9.64 -8.80 -7.15
CA PHE A 151 -10.18 -8.06 -6.03
C PHE A 151 -9.61 -6.65 -6.06
N VAL A 152 -10.48 -5.65 -5.99
CA VAL A 152 -10.08 -4.23 -5.94
C VAL A 152 -10.57 -3.64 -4.64
N LEU A 153 -9.69 -3.01 -3.88
CA LEU A 153 -10.07 -2.27 -2.68
C LEU A 153 -9.73 -0.80 -2.90
N GLY A 154 -10.70 0.07 -2.62
CA GLY A 154 -10.58 1.51 -2.80
C GLY A 154 -11.53 2.28 -1.88
N GLU A 155 -11.31 3.59 -1.81
CA GLU A 155 -12.29 4.51 -1.24
C GLU A 155 -13.52 4.57 -2.14
N SER A 156 -14.69 4.70 -1.52
CA SER A 156 -15.96 4.87 -2.20
C SER A 156 -16.75 5.95 -1.48
N SER A 157 -17.49 6.75 -2.22
CA SER A 157 -18.41 7.75 -1.68
C SER A 157 -19.85 7.24 -1.70
N ASP A 158 -20.73 7.81 -0.87
CA ASP A 158 -22.15 7.46 -0.84
C ASP A 158 -22.89 7.75 -2.16
N GLY A 159 -22.29 8.57 -3.04
CA GLY A 159 -22.80 8.87 -4.38
C GLY A 159 -22.26 7.94 -5.47
N ASP A 160 -21.22 7.17 -5.17
CA ASP A 160 -20.74 6.13 -6.06
C ASP A 160 -21.76 4.98 -6.07
N GLY A 161 -21.86 4.29 -7.20
CA GLY A 161 -22.66 3.08 -7.26
C GLY A 161 -22.15 1.99 -6.30
N GLY A 162 -22.74 0.80 -6.40
CA GLY A 162 -22.17 -0.38 -5.75
C GLY A 162 -20.74 -0.70 -6.23
N PRO A 163 -19.99 -1.57 -5.54
CA PRO A 163 -18.71 -2.06 -5.99
C PRO A 163 -18.76 -2.52 -7.47
N THR A 164 -17.81 -2.03 -8.26
CA THR A 164 -17.73 -2.27 -9.71
C THR A 164 -16.45 -3.04 -10.03
N PRO A 165 -16.48 -4.39 -10.00
CA PRO A 165 -15.32 -5.18 -10.34
C PRO A 165 -14.94 -4.94 -11.81
N PRO A 166 -13.64 -4.77 -12.10
CA PRO A 166 -13.17 -4.66 -13.47
C PRO A 166 -13.39 -5.99 -14.18
N SER A 167 -13.50 -5.95 -15.52
CA SER A 167 -13.29 -7.17 -16.30
C SER A 167 -11.84 -7.65 -16.16
N GLU A 168 -11.60 -8.96 -16.31
CA GLU A 168 -10.24 -9.51 -16.28
C GLU A 168 -9.35 -8.90 -17.38
N GLU A 169 -9.93 -8.55 -18.54
CA GLU A 169 -9.22 -7.85 -19.61
C GLU A 169 -8.81 -6.44 -19.18
N SER A 170 -9.72 -5.67 -18.58
CA SER A 170 -9.43 -4.32 -18.08
C SER A 170 -8.36 -4.35 -16.98
N ALA A 171 -8.44 -5.31 -16.06
CA ALA A 171 -7.44 -5.50 -15.01
C ALA A 171 -6.05 -5.83 -15.60
N GLU A 172 -5.99 -6.71 -16.61
CA GLU A 172 -4.75 -7.03 -17.33
C GLU A 172 -4.17 -5.81 -18.06
N GLN A 173 -5.02 -5.02 -18.73
CA GLN A 173 -4.60 -3.78 -19.40
C GLN A 173 -4.02 -2.76 -18.40
N LEU A 174 -4.65 -2.62 -17.23
CA LEU A 174 -4.19 -1.73 -16.17
C LEU A 174 -2.85 -2.20 -15.56
N LEU A 175 -2.70 -3.52 -15.35
CA LEU A 175 -1.43 -4.11 -14.92
C LEU A 175 -0.31 -3.82 -15.94
N ARG A 176 -0.57 -4.02 -17.23
CA ARG A 176 0.41 -3.73 -18.30
C ARG A 176 0.81 -2.25 -18.33
N SER A 177 -0.17 -1.35 -18.19
CA SER A 177 0.08 0.09 -18.11
C SER A 177 0.92 0.45 -16.88
N THR A 178 0.65 -0.17 -15.73
CA THR A 178 1.42 0.00 -14.50
C THR A 178 2.86 -0.51 -14.66
N VAL A 179 3.06 -1.69 -15.25
CA VAL A 179 4.40 -2.22 -15.57
C VAL A 179 5.15 -1.27 -16.50
N LYS A 180 4.49 -0.78 -17.55
CA LYS A 180 5.06 0.18 -18.50
C LYS A 180 5.45 1.48 -17.81
N PHE A 181 4.62 2.01 -16.90
CA PHE A 181 4.97 3.19 -16.11
C PHE A 181 6.28 2.98 -15.35
N TRP A 182 6.41 1.88 -14.61
CA TRP A 182 7.63 1.61 -13.83
C TRP A 182 8.87 1.41 -14.71
N HIS A 183 8.73 0.72 -15.84
CA HIS A 183 9.84 0.56 -16.80
C HIS A 183 10.25 1.89 -17.42
N ASN A 184 9.28 2.72 -17.82
CA ASN A 184 9.54 4.06 -18.36
C ASN A 184 10.23 4.95 -17.32
N TRP A 185 9.71 4.98 -16.10
CA TRP A 185 10.32 5.74 -15.01
C TRP A 185 11.76 5.28 -14.79
N LEU A 186 11.99 3.98 -14.58
CA LEU A 186 13.31 3.44 -14.30
C LEU A 186 14.30 3.60 -15.46
N SER A 187 13.82 3.75 -16.69
CA SER A 187 14.69 4.01 -17.86
C SER A 187 15.47 5.33 -17.76
N GLY A 188 15.03 6.27 -16.93
CA GLY A 188 15.76 7.49 -16.60
C GLY A 188 17.01 7.26 -15.72
N CYS A 189 17.19 6.05 -15.17
CA CYS A 189 18.35 5.73 -14.34
C CYS A 189 19.65 5.71 -15.18
N THR A 190 20.60 6.54 -14.78
CA THR A 190 21.92 6.71 -15.44
C THR A 190 23.01 5.82 -14.85
N TYR A 191 22.68 4.92 -13.91
CA TYR A 191 23.64 4.01 -13.29
C TYR A 191 23.97 2.81 -14.19
N HIS A 192 25.24 2.65 -14.52
CA HIS A 192 25.75 1.56 -15.39
C HIS A 192 26.77 0.66 -14.68
N GLY A 193 26.89 0.76 -13.35
CA GLY A 193 27.85 -0.02 -12.57
C GLY A 193 27.42 -1.46 -12.30
N ARG A 194 28.28 -2.22 -11.62
CA ARG A 194 28.09 -3.65 -11.34
C ARG A 194 26.85 -4.02 -10.52
N TRP A 195 26.29 -3.07 -9.75
CA TRP A 195 25.19 -3.31 -8.82
C TRP A 195 23.83 -2.82 -9.35
N ARG A 196 23.62 -2.92 -10.67
CA ARG A 196 22.47 -2.32 -11.36
C ARG A 196 21.13 -2.74 -10.74
N ASP A 197 20.95 -4.03 -10.49
CA ASP A 197 19.69 -4.56 -9.96
C ASP A 197 19.40 -4.06 -8.54
N GLN A 198 20.42 -3.97 -7.69
CA GLN A 198 20.30 -3.42 -6.34
C GLN A 198 19.96 -1.94 -6.39
N VAL A 199 20.65 -1.16 -7.23
CA VAL A 199 20.38 0.28 -7.40
C VAL A 199 18.97 0.50 -7.93
N HIS A 200 18.53 -0.28 -8.92
CA HIS A 200 17.19 -0.21 -9.48
C HIS A 200 16.11 -0.52 -8.42
N ARG A 201 16.29 -1.60 -7.65
CA ARG A 201 15.34 -1.97 -6.59
C ARG A 201 15.25 -0.89 -5.52
N SER A 202 16.38 -0.34 -5.09
CA SER A 202 16.43 0.77 -4.12
C SER A 202 15.78 2.03 -4.68
N ALA A 203 16.04 2.40 -5.94
CA ALA A 203 15.41 3.56 -6.57
C ALA A 203 13.88 3.44 -6.61
N LEU A 204 13.36 2.27 -6.99
CA LEU A 204 11.92 1.99 -6.99
C LEU A 204 11.31 2.06 -5.59
N ALA A 205 12.04 1.59 -4.57
CA ALA A 205 11.59 1.70 -3.18
C ALA A 205 11.54 3.17 -2.72
N LEU A 206 12.59 3.96 -3.00
CA LEU A 206 12.62 5.39 -2.70
C LEU A 206 11.51 6.16 -3.42
N LYS A 207 11.18 5.78 -4.66
CA LYS A 207 10.05 6.38 -5.39
C LYS A 207 8.71 6.11 -4.71
N LEU A 208 8.51 4.94 -4.11
CA LEU A 208 7.32 4.65 -3.30
C LEU A 208 7.22 5.47 -2.01
N LEU A 209 8.32 6.10 -1.56
CA LEU A 209 8.31 7.00 -0.40
C LEU A 209 7.97 8.45 -0.76
N THR A 210 7.82 8.74 -2.06
CA THR A 210 7.52 10.10 -2.55
C THR A 210 6.01 10.27 -2.61
N PHE A 211 5.49 11.24 -1.88
CA PHE A 211 4.10 11.67 -1.97
C PHE A 211 3.94 12.56 -3.21
N GLU A 212 3.44 11.97 -4.29
CA GLU A 212 3.33 12.60 -5.60
C GLU A 212 2.64 13.98 -5.58
N PRO A 213 1.52 14.20 -4.86
CA PRO A 213 0.78 15.46 -4.94
C PRO A 213 1.59 16.69 -4.51
N THR A 214 2.49 16.53 -3.53
CA THR A 214 3.27 17.64 -2.98
C THR A 214 4.74 17.55 -3.30
N GLY A 215 5.28 16.36 -3.55
CA GLY A 215 6.73 16.10 -3.65
C GLY A 215 7.40 15.78 -2.32
N ALA A 216 6.65 15.72 -1.22
CA ALA A 216 7.18 15.32 0.09
C ALA A 216 7.73 13.88 0.07
N ILE A 217 8.73 13.59 0.89
CA ILE A 217 9.38 12.27 0.95
C ILE A 217 9.37 11.79 2.40
N ILE A 218 8.63 10.72 2.68
CA ILE A 218 8.54 10.14 4.02
C ILE A 218 9.80 9.32 4.34
N ALA A 219 10.08 9.11 5.63
CA ALA A 219 11.23 8.31 6.03
C ALA A 219 11.01 6.80 5.78
N ALA A 220 9.83 6.26 6.12
CA ALA A 220 9.40 4.91 5.77
C ALA A 220 7.87 4.76 5.89
N PRO A 221 7.22 3.85 5.12
CA PRO A 221 5.78 3.66 5.15
C PRO A 221 5.39 2.72 6.32
N THR A 222 5.97 2.95 7.49
CA THR A 222 5.83 2.11 8.68
C THR A 222 5.69 2.96 9.92
N THR A 223 4.87 2.51 10.85
CA THR A 223 4.76 3.08 12.20
C THR A 223 4.80 1.95 13.22
N SER A 224 5.22 2.23 14.44
CA SER A 224 5.12 1.30 15.58
C SER A 224 5.91 0.00 15.48
N LEU A 225 6.70 -0.20 14.42
CA LEU A 225 7.65 -1.31 14.35
C LEU A 225 8.89 -1.00 15.19
N PRO A 226 9.29 -1.89 16.10
CA PRO A 226 10.38 -1.60 17.02
C PRO A 226 11.76 -1.70 16.35
N GLU A 227 12.67 -0.77 16.66
CA GLU A 227 14.11 -0.90 16.33
C GLU A 227 14.69 -2.16 16.97
N VAL A 228 14.25 -2.47 18.19
CA VAL A 228 14.63 -3.65 18.97
C VAL A 228 13.38 -4.22 19.61
N ILE A 229 13.09 -5.50 19.36
CA ILE A 229 11.91 -6.19 19.93
C ILE A 229 11.87 -6.02 21.45
N GLY A 230 10.73 -5.55 21.97
CA GLY A 230 10.50 -5.24 23.38
C GLY A 230 11.08 -3.89 23.85
N GLY A 231 11.73 -3.13 22.96
CA GLY A 231 12.22 -1.78 23.22
C GLY A 231 11.14 -0.70 23.03
N VAL A 232 11.47 0.52 23.43
CA VAL A 232 10.57 1.70 23.40
C VAL A 232 10.70 2.56 22.14
N ARG A 233 11.54 2.14 21.18
CA ARG A 233 11.80 2.90 19.95
C ARG A 233 11.04 2.27 18.80
N ASN A 234 9.80 2.69 18.65
CA ASN A 234 8.85 2.21 17.66
C ASN A 234 8.14 3.42 17.02
N TRP A 235 8.92 4.41 16.63
CA TRP A 235 8.42 5.68 16.14
C TRP A 235 7.60 5.55 14.85
N ASP A 236 6.81 6.59 14.58
CA ASP A 236 6.13 6.76 13.31
C ASP A 236 7.08 7.35 12.25
N TYR A 237 7.43 6.56 11.24
CA TYR A 237 8.33 6.97 10.16
C TYR A 237 7.59 7.50 8.93
N ARG A 238 6.26 7.61 8.98
CA ARG A 238 5.42 8.03 7.83
C ARG A 238 5.43 9.53 7.58
N TYR A 239 6.28 10.25 8.29
CA TYR A 239 6.48 11.70 8.19
C TYR A 239 7.74 12.05 7.40
N THR A 240 7.80 13.28 6.91
CA THR A 240 8.96 13.81 6.17
C THR A 240 10.02 14.30 7.13
N TRP A 241 11.09 13.52 7.29
CA TRP A 241 12.29 13.93 8.02
C TRP A 241 13.28 14.57 7.05
N MET A 242 13.69 15.82 7.31
CA MET A 242 14.54 16.58 6.38
C MET A 242 15.86 15.88 6.06
N ARG A 243 16.45 15.21 7.05
CA ARG A 243 17.69 14.44 6.89
C ARG A 243 17.48 13.28 5.91
N ASP A 244 16.44 12.50 6.13
CA ASP A 244 16.13 11.29 5.39
C ASP A 244 15.72 11.64 3.94
N ALA A 245 14.87 12.65 3.77
CA ALA A 245 14.49 13.18 2.46
C ALA A 245 15.71 13.73 1.70
N ALA A 246 16.64 14.44 2.36
CA ALA A 246 17.86 14.92 1.72
C ALA A 246 18.76 13.79 1.19
N PHE A 247 18.86 12.66 1.90
CA PHE A 247 19.57 11.49 1.39
C PHE A 247 18.88 10.86 0.17
N THR A 248 17.55 10.80 0.18
CA THR A 248 16.77 10.33 -0.98
C THR A 248 16.97 11.22 -2.20
N VAL A 249 16.87 12.53 -2.03
CA VAL A 249 17.12 13.52 -3.11
C VAL A 249 18.54 13.40 -3.64
N TYR A 250 19.53 13.29 -2.74
CA TYR A 250 20.91 13.06 -3.15
C TYR A 250 21.05 11.78 -3.98
N ALA A 251 20.43 10.68 -3.55
CA ALA A 251 20.45 9.42 -4.29
C ALA A 251 19.82 9.56 -5.69
N PHE A 252 18.65 10.19 -5.79
CA PHE A 252 17.97 10.46 -7.05
C PHE A 252 18.82 11.28 -8.02
N LEU A 253 19.40 12.39 -7.55
CA LEU A 253 20.30 13.22 -8.35
C LEU A 253 21.53 12.44 -8.86
N ARG A 254 22.10 11.57 -8.01
CA ARG A 254 23.26 10.73 -8.37
C ARG A 254 22.96 9.69 -9.45
N ILE A 255 21.70 9.29 -9.60
CA ILE A 255 21.30 8.29 -10.58
C ILE A 255 20.41 8.84 -11.70
N GLY A 256 20.23 10.17 -11.80
CA GLY A 256 19.62 10.83 -12.96
C GLY A 256 18.14 11.25 -12.80
N PHE A 257 17.52 10.99 -11.65
CA PHE A 257 16.13 11.38 -11.37
C PHE A 257 16.06 12.82 -10.85
N ARG A 258 15.94 13.78 -11.78
CA ARG A 258 15.93 15.22 -11.44
C ARG A 258 14.54 15.74 -11.09
N ASP A 259 13.50 15.17 -11.67
CA ASP A 259 12.12 15.65 -11.50
C ASP A 259 11.63 15.44 -10.06
N GLU A 260 11.96 14.28 -9.46
CA GLU A 260 11.69 13.96 -8.06
C GLU A 260 12.41 14.90 -7.10
N ALA A 261 13.68 15.21 -7.42
CA ALA A 261 14.47 16.16 -6.64
C ALA A 261 13.89 17.58 -6.73
N ALA A 262 13.47 18.00 -7.92
CA ALA A 262 12.84 19.29 -8.15
C ALA A 262 11.49 19.41 -7.42
N ALA A 263 10.66 18.36 -7.44
CA ALA A 263 9.39 18.32 -6.72
C ALA A 263 9.59 18.51 -5.21
N PHE A 264 10.55 17.79 -4.61
CA PHE A 264 10.86 17.96 -3.19
C PHE A 264 11.38 19.37 -2.85
N LEU A 265 12.23 19.95 -3.71
CA LEU A 265 12.69 21.33 -3.51
C LEU A 265 11.53 22.34 -3.60
N GLY A 266 10.62 22.16 -4.57
CA GLY A 266 9.42 22.98 -4.70
C GLY A 266 8.50 22.89 -3.47
N TRP A 267 8.33 21.69 -2.90
CA TRP A 267 7.64 21.50 -1.63
C TRP A 267 8.27 22.29 -0.49
N LEU A 268 9.59 22.19 -0.34
CA LEU A 268 10.33 22.90 0.72
C LEU A 268 10.29 24.42 0.54
N GLU A 269 10.40 24.92 -0.69
CA GLU A 269 10.26 26.33 -1.03
C GLU A 269 8.86 26.85 -0.70
N ASN A 270 7.81 26.08 -1.03
CA ASN A 270 6.44 26.42 -0.69
C ASN A 270 6.25 26.56 0.82
N TYR A 271 6.77 25.61 1.61
CA TYR A 271 6.78 25.71 3.07
C TYR A 271 7.52 26.97 3.54
N ALA A 272 8.76 27.18 3.06
CA ALA A 272 9.57 28.32 3.45
C ALA A 272 8.88 29.66 3.13
N SER A 273 8.21 29.76 1.98
CA SER A 273 7.49 30.98 1.58
C SER A 273 6.36 31.38 2.53
N LYS A 274 5.70 30.39 3.15
CA LYS A 274 4.57 30.59 4.08
C LYS A 274 5.02 30.79 5.52
N HIS A 275 6.10 30.13 5.92
CA HIS A 275 6.46 29.99 7.34
C HIS A 275 7.83 30.54 7.72
N ALA A 276 8.75 30.74 6.77
CA ALA A 276 10.09 31.23 7.10
C ALA A 276 10.01 32.66 7.62
N ARG A 277 10.39 32.84 8.88
CA ARG A 277 10.61 34.15 9.49
C ARG A 277 12.10 34.32 9.77
N ARG A 278 12.53 35.58 9.86
CA ARG A 278 13.91 35.87 10.24
C ARG A 278 14.19 35.29 11.63
N ASN A 279 15.27 34.53 11.77
CA ASN A 279 15.72 33.87 13.01
C ASN A 279 14.82 32.73 13.55
N THR A 280 13.95 32.13 12.75
CA THR A 280 13.25 30.90 13.16
C THR A 280 14.02 29.66 12.72
N HIS A 281 14.18 28.70 13.63
CA HIS A 281 14.74 27.39 13.29
C HIS A 281 13.77 26.62 12.39
N SER A 282 14.29 25.95 11.36
CA SER A 282 13.50 25.00 10.59
C SER A 282 13.16 23.79 11.47
N PRO A 283 11.90 23.33 11.48
CA PRO A 283 11.54 22.04 12.03
C PRO A 283 12.36 20.91 11.37
N VAL A 284 12.52 19.82 12.11
CA VAL A 284 13.24 18.62 11.66
C VAL A 284 12.33 17.63 10.92
N MET A 285 11.02 17.70 11.17
CA MET A 285 10.00 16.76 10.75
C MET A 285 8.72 17.49 10.36
N PHE A 286 8.06 17.01 9.31
CA PHE A 286 6.85 17.59 8.72
C PHE A 286 5.83 16.51 8.35
N THR A 287 4.55 16.88 8.32
CA THR A 287 3.53 16.12 7.58
C THR A 287 3.85 16.14 6.08
N ILE A 288 3.17 15.31 5.30
CA ILE A 288 3.31 15.29 3.84
C ILE A 288 2.83 16.59 3.17
N GLU A 289 1.99 17.36 3.86
CA GLU A 289 1.49 18.68 3.45
C GLU A 289 2.39 19.85 3.90
N GLY A 290 3.41 19.57 4.71
CA GLY A 290 4.33 20.60 5.22
C GLY A 290 3.92 21.22 6.57
N ASP A 291 2.93 20.67 7.26
CA ASP A 291 2.60 21.07 8.63
C ASP A 291 3.63 20.54 9.63
N THR A 292 3.74 21.22 10.77
CA THR A 292 4.73 20.92 11.81
C THR A 292 4.09 20.39 13.10
N HIS A 293 2.75 20.40 13.18
CA HIS A 293 2.03 19.86 14.31
C HIS A 293 1.76 18.37 14.07
N ILE A 294 2.52 17.52 14.76
CA ILE A 294 2.44 16.07 14.64
C ILE A 294 2.20 15.54 16.05
N PRO A 295 0.93 15.29 16.44
CA PRO A 295 0.62 14.79 17.78
C PRO A 295 1.12 13.35 17.94
N GLU A 296 1.79 13.10 19.07
CA GLU A 296 2.17 11.75 19.47
C GLU A 296 0.96 11.04 20.10
N LEU A 297 0.76 9.79 19.71
CA LEU A 297 -0.37 8.97 20.15
C LEU A 297 0.14 7.57 20.52
N THR A 298 -0.31 7.06 21.66
CA THR A 298 -0.16 5.64 22.04
C THR A 298 -1.42 4.87 21.68
N LEU A 299 -1.28 3.65 21.17
CA LEU A 299 -2.41 2.76 20.85
C LEU A 299 -2.49 1.63 21.87
N ASP A 300 -2.96 1.96 23.09
CA ASP A 300 -2.99 1.04 24.24
C ASP A 300 -3.81 -0.25 24.02
N HIS A 301 -4.72 -0.23 23.04
CA HIS A 301 -5.58 -1.36 22.68
C HIS A 301 -4.90 -2.37 21.72
N TRP A 302 -3.71 -2.08 21.22
CA TRP A 302 -2.95 -2.96 20.34
C TRP A 302 -1.85 -3.72 21.09
N GLU A 303 -1.66 -4.99 20.73
CA GLU A 303 -0.59 -5.82 21.32
C GLU A 303 0.82 -5.36 20.93
N GLY A 304 0.96 -4.84 19.71
CA GLY A 304 2.23 -4.42 19.12
C GLY A 304 3.08 -5.56 18.60
N TYR A 305 3.98 -5.24 17.66
CA TYR A 305 4.79 -6.25 16.98
C TYR A 305 5.64 -7.05 17.98
N ARG A 306 5.31 -8.35 18.12
CA ARG A 306 5.94 -9.28 19.06
C ARG A 306 5.97 -8.73 20.50
N GLY A 307 4.89 -8.05 20.91
CA GLY A 307 4.73 -7.45 22.24
C GLY A 307 5.35 -6.07 22.41
N SER A 308 5.82 -5.44 21.33
CA SER A 308 6.37 -4.07 21.35
C SER A 308 5.24 -3.08 21.07
N ARG A 309 4.61 -2.57 22.13
CA ARG A 309 3.35 -1.82 22.05
C ARG A 309 3.48 -0.48 21.31
N PRO A 310 2.61 -0.20 20.32
CA PRO A 310 2.57 1.03 19.53
C PRO A 310 2.27 2.30 20.34
#